data_AF-A0A2H6F049-F1
#
_entry.id   AF-A0A2H6F049-F1
#
_cell.length_a   1.000
_cell.length_b   1.000
_cell.length_c   1.000
_cell.angle_alpha   90.00
_cell.angle_beta   90.00
_cell.angle_gamma   90.00
#
_symmetry.space_group_name_H-M   'P 1'
#
loop_
_entity.id
_entity.type
_entity.pdbx_description
1 polymer ?
#
loop_
_entity_poly.entity_id
_entity_poly.type
_entity_poly.pdbx_seq_one_letter_code
_entity_poly.pdbx_strand_id
1 'polypeptide(L)'
;MFKKSTTFIVKKVIQNYDKINRDDIRSRYGYLEGWTSIVINFVIFVIKIVFGFLINSISLIADAFHTLSDISTSVIVLFGFRIAQKPSDKEHPFGHGRMEPIATLIIATMLSVTGIEIGKYSIERIIHPHPIEASWIVIGIIAFTVIPKELLAQFSRQLGQMIKSPTLEADFWHHHTDALSSIMVIIALILGRFNFPYLDGYAGVFVAIMIIYMGFKIAQKSADYLLGATPDPALISKLKKLVLSFDEVLDVYDIVVHQYGQSKIASLHIEIPDSFSLKKAHEIVEKIEEEASKKLNISLSIHTDPVNLNDKEIQSIRRFLDRYIRTNEWMNAYNDIWIKNETGSKTLMFDIVVNPNVQPSRIDSSRKKLSKMMREKFSAFSRVIINIDPRYTFR
;
A
#
# COMPACT_ATOMS: atom_id res chain seq x y z
N MET A 1 1.56 -27.55 -8.59
CA MET A 1 0.38 -27.93 -9.41
C MET A 1 -0.66 -26.80 -9.48
N PHE A 2 -1.11 -26.27 -8.33
CA PHE A 2 -2.17 -25.25 -8.25
C PHE A 2 -1.92 -23.96 -9.06
N LYS A 3 -0.69 -23.42 -9.04
CA LYS A 3 -0.31 -22.23 -9.84
C LYS A 3 -0.53 -22.39 -11.34
N LYS A 4 -0.32 -23.60 -11.88
CA LYS A 4 -0.54 -23.89 -13.32
C LYS A 4 -2.03 -23.85 -13.66
N SER A 5 -2.90 -24.33 -12.77
CA SER A 5 -4.36 -24.34 -12.95
C SER A 5 -4.93 -22.93 -12.94
N THR A 6 -4.57 -22.09 -11.97
CA THR A 6 -5.01 -20.68 -11.93
C THR A 6 -4.56 -19.92 -13.17
N THR A 7 -3.29 -20.07 -13.58
CA THR A 7 -2.82 -19.44 -14.81
C THR A 7 -3.58 -19.95 -16.03
N PHE A 8 -3.92 -21.24 -16.11
CA PHE A 8 -4.73 -21.78 -17.20
C PHE A 8 -6.13 -21.14 -17.25
N ILE A 9 -6.81 -21.03 -16.10
CA ILE A 9 -8.13 -20.38 -16.00
C ILE A 9 -8.04 -18.92 -16.46
N VAL A 10 -7.05 -18.18 -15.96
CA VAL A 10 -6.81 -16.78 -16.33
C VAL A 10 -6.62 -16.64 -17.83
N LYS A 11 -5.78 -17.48 -18.45
CA LYS A 11 -5.54 -17.44 -19.90
C LYS A 11 -6.79 -17.73 -20.73
N LYS A 12 -7.69 -18.57 -20.21
CA LYS A 12 -8.93 -18.96 -20.90
C LYS A 12 -10.03 -17.91 -20.77
N VAL A 13 -10.11 -17.25 -19.62
CA VAL A 13 -11.21 -16.33 -19.29
C VAL A 13 -10.87 -14.87 -19.62
N ILE A 14 -9.62 -14.45 -19.37
CA ILE A 14 -9.21 -13.06 -19.50
C ILE A 14 -8.45 -12.86 -20.81
N GLN A 15 -9.07 -12.14 -21.74
CA GLN A 15 -8.38 -11.66 -22.95
C GLN A 15 -7.28 -10.65 -22.58
N ASN A 16 -6.12 -10.74 -23.24
CA ASN A 16 -4.95 -9.90 -22.98
C ASN A 16 -4.47 -9.96 -21.51
N TYR A 17 -4.52 -11.15 -20.90
CA TYR A 17 -4.14 -11.38 -19.50
C TYR A 17 -2.72 -10.90 -19.14
N ASP A 18 -1.84 -10.73 -20.12
CA ASP A 18 -0.48 -10.21 -19.96
C ASP A 18 -0.43 -8.69 -19.70
N LYS A 19 -1.46 -7.94 -20.08
CA LYS A 19 -1.50 -6.47 -19.98
C LYS A 19 -2.06 -5.98 -18.65
N ILE A 20 -1.52 -6.49 -17.54
CA ILE A 20 -1.99 -6.20 -16.16
C ILE A 20 -1.88 -4.71 -15.79
N ASN A 21 -0.99 -3.96 -16.44
CA ASN A 21 -0.86 -2.51 -16.23
C ASN A 21 -2.07 -1.70 -16.67
N ARG A 22 -3.01 -2.30 -17.43
CA ARG A 22 -4.27 -1.66 -17.79
C ARG A 22 -5.33 -1.93 -16.74
N ASP A 23 -5.97 -0.87 -16.25
CA ASP A 23 -7.01 -0.95 -15.22
C ASP A 23 -8.19 -1.84 -15.62
N ASP A 24 -8.56 -1.86 -16.91
CA ASP A 24 -9.65 -2.69 -17.39
C ASP A 24 -9.34 -4.19 -17.31
N ILE A 25 -8.10 -4.56 -17.65
CA ILE A 25 -7.64 -5.95 -17.55
C ILE A 25 -7.44 -6.33 -16.10
N ARG A 26 -6.86 -5.45 -15.29
CA ARG A 26 -6.64 -5.68 -13.86
C ARG A 26 -7.95 -5.96 -13.11
N SER A 27 -9.00 -5.17 -13.34
CA SER A 27 -10.29 -5.41 -12.69
C SER A 27 -10.94 -6.73 -13.11
N ARG A 28 -10.66 -7.26 -14.32
CA ARG A 28 -11.15 -8.59 -14.73
C ARG A 28 -10.60 -9.72 -13.84
N TYR A 29 -9.39 -9.58 -13.29
CA TYR A 29 -8.87 -10.51 -12.31
C TYR A 29 -9.67 -10.45 -11.01
N GLY A 30 -9.96 -9.23 -10.53
CA GLY A 30 -10.81 -9.03 -9.36
C GLY A 30 -12.24 -9.56 -9.56
N TYR A 31 -12.82 -9.39 -10.75
CA TYR A 31 -14.13 -9.95 -11.07
C TYR A 31 -14.12 -11.46 -11.18
N LEU A 32 -13.10 -12.04 -11.81
CA LEU A 32 -12.93 -13.49 -11.90
C LEU A 32 -12.87 -14.10 -10.48
N GLU A 33 -12.09 -13.48 -9.60
CA GLU A 33 -11.96 -13.88 -8.21
C GLU A 33 -13.30 -13.77 -7.47
N GLY A 34 -13.90 -12.58 -7.44
CA GLY A 34 -15.12 -12.33 -6.69
C GLY A 34 -16.29 -13.19 -7.15
N TRP A 35 -16.50 -13.36 -8.47
CA TRP A 35 -17.55 -14.25 -8.97
C TRP A 35 -17.30 -15.71 -8.64
N THR A 36 -16.05 -16.17 -8.71
CA THR A 36 -15.69 -17.53 -8.30
C THR A 36 -15.97 -17.74 -6.81
N SER A 37 -15.61 -16.76 -5.98
CA SER A 37 -15.85 -16.77 -4.54
C SER A 37 -17.34 -16.83 -4.21
N ILE A 38 -18.17 -16.00 -4.85
CA ILE A 38 -19.63 -16.02 -4.68
C ILE A 38 -20.21 -17.40 -5.03
N VAL A 39 -19.87 -17.94 -6.20
CA VAL A 39 -20.43 -19.22 -6.66
C VAL A 39 -20.03 -20.37 -5.73
N ILE A 40 -18.75 -20.43 -5.33
CA ILE A 40 -18.27 -21.50 -4.45
C ILE A 40 -18.89 -21.38 -3.05
N ASN A 41 -18.91 -20.19 -2.44
CA ASN A 41 -19.53 -20.01 -1.13
C ASN A 41 -21.04 -20.31 -1.17
N PHE A 42 -21.73 -19.95 -2.25
CA PHE A 42 -23.16 -20.28 -2.41
C PHE A 42 -23.38 -21.79 -2.51
N VAL A 43 -22.55 -22.52 -3.27
CA VAL A 43 -22.63 -23.98 -3.33
C VAL A 43 -22.37 -24.62 -1.96
N ILE A 44 -21.36 -24.14 -1.22
CA ILE A 44 -21.07 -24.64 0.15
C ILE A 44 -22.25 -24.35 1.07
N PHE A 45 -22.83 -23.14 1.01
CA PHE A 45 -24.04 -22.78 1.77
C PHE A 45 -25.19 -23.75 1.49
N VAL A 46 -25.51 -24.01 0.23
CA VAL A 46 -26.58 -24.94 -0.17
C VAL A 46 -26.31 -26.35 0.35
N ILE A 47 -25.06 -26.83 0.28
CA ILE A 47 -24.69 -28.14 0.84
C ILE A 47 -24.94 -28.15 2.36
N LYS A 48 -24.39 -27.18 3.10
CA LYS A 48 -24.51 -27.12 4.57
C LYS A 48 -25.97 -26.99 5.01
N ILE A 49 -26.77 -26.14 4.36
CA ILE A 49 -28.17 -25.92 4.76
C ILE A 49 -29.04 -27.16 4.50
N VAL A 50 -28.88 -27.83 3.35
CA VAL A 50 -29.63 -29.04 3.02
C VAL A 50 -29.29 -30.17 3.99
N PHE A 51 -28.00 -30.46 4.19
CA PHE A 51 -27.61 -31.49 5.14
C PHE A 51 -27.96 -31.10 6.58
N GLY A 52 -27.89 -29.82 6.94
CA GLY A 52 -28.29 -29.30 8.25
C GLY A 52 -29.73 -29.63 8.58
N PHE A 53 -30.66 -29.44 7.63
CA PHE A 53 -32.05 -29.85 7.81
C PHE A 53 -32.23 -31.38 7.81
N LEU A 54 -31.57 -32.10 6.89
CA LEU A 54 -31.71 -33.56 6.80
C LEU A 54 -31.29 -34.29 8.09
N ILE A 55 -30.26 -33.77 8.78
CA ILE A 55 -29.74 -34.37 10.02
C ILE A 55 -30.19 -33.61 11.28
N ASN A 56 -31.10 -32.64 11.16
CA ASN A 56 -31.58 -31.77 12.24
C ASN A 56 -30.46 -31.12 13.07
N SER A 57 -29.38 -30.67 12.40
CA SER A 57 -28.24 -30.03 13.06
C SER A 57 -28.35 -28.51 13.02
N ILE A 58 -28.74 -27.91 14.14
CA ILE A 58 -28.75 -26.45 14.33
C ILE A 58 -27.35 -25.86 14.11
N SER A 59 -26.30 -26.56 14.57
CA SER A 59 -24.91 -26.13 14.40
C SER A 59 -24.50 -26.05 12.93
N LEU A 60 -24.88 -27.04 12.10
CA LEU A 60 -24.57 -27.04 10.68
C LEU A 60 -25.39 -25.97 9.92
N ILE A 61 -26.63 -25.72 10.33
CA ILE A 61 -27.46 -24.63 9.79
C ILE A 61 -26.83 -23.26 10.10
N ALA A 62 -26.38 -23.03 11.33
CA ALA A 62 -25.71 -21.79 11.70
C ALA A 62 -24.42 -21.55 10.89
N ASP A 63 -23.60 -22.60 10.72
CA ASP A 63 -22.39 -22.56 9.89
C ASP A 63 -22.70 -22.33 8.39
N ALA A 64 -23.86 -22.79 7.91
CA ALA A 64 -24.35 -22.44 6.57
C ALA A 64 -24.58 -20.91 6.46
N PHE A 65 -25.31 -20.30 7.40
CA PHE A 65 -25.55 -18.85 7.38
C PHE A 65 -24.27 -18.02 7.53
N HIS A 66 -23.28 -18.52 8.27
CA HIS A 66 -21.95 -17.90 8.28
C HIS A 66 -21.31 -17.93 6.87
N THR A 67 -21.36 -19.08 6.19
CA THR A 67 -20.88 -19.21 4.81
C THR A 67 -21.63 -18.31 3.82
N LEU A 68 -22.94 -18.08 4.06
CA LEU A 68 -23.73 -17.11 3.30
C LEU A 68 -23.25 -15.67 3.56
N SER A 69 -22.89 -15.34 4.80
CA SER A 69 -22.32 -14.02 5.13
C SER A 69 -21.00 -13.76 4.41
N ASP A 70 -20.19 -14.79 4.13
CA ASP A 70 -18.94 -14.67 3.38
C ASP A 70 -19.13 -14.18 1.95
N ILE A 71 -20.30 -14.40 1.35
CA ILE A 71 -20.63 -13.82 0.03
C ILE A 71 -20.56 -12.29 0.08
N SER A 72 -20.80 -11.68 1.25
CA SER A 72 -20.70 -10.23 1.43
C SER A 72 -19.27 -9.72 1.20
N THR A 73 -18.23 -10.45 1.61
CA THR A 73 -16.83 -10.02 1.35
C THR A 73 -16.54 -10.08 -0.15
N SER A 74 -16.96 -11.14 -0.84
CA SER A 74 -16.82 -11.26 -2.29
C SER A 74 -17.56 -10.14 -3.04
N VAL A 75 -18.74 -9.74 -2.55
CA VAL A 75 -19.48 -8.59 -3.09
C VAL A 75 -18.70 -7.29 -2.88
N ILE A 76 -18.08 -7.09 -1.71
CA ILE A 76 -17.19 -5.95 -1.44
C ILE A 76 -15.99 -5.95 -2.39
N VAL A 77 -15.40 -7.11 -2.69
CA VAL A 77 -14.33 -7.23 -3.70
C VAL A 77 -14.84 -6.73 -5.06
N LEU A 78 -15.97 -7.25 -5.54
CA LEU A 78 -16.55 -6.85 -6.83
C LEU A 78 -16.85 -5.34 -6.90
N PHE A 79 -17.46 -4.79 -5.86
CA PHE A 79 -17.73 -3.35 -5.79
C PHE A 79 -16.45 -2.52 -5.70
N GLY A 80 -15.46 -2.96 -4.90
CA GLY A 80 -14.17 -2.31 -4.78
C GLY A 80 -13.49 -2.15 -6.14
N PHE A 81 -13.41 -3.23 -6.92
CA PHE A 81 -12.86 -3.19 -8.28
C PHE A 81 -13.70 -2.38 -9.28
N ARG A 82 -15.04 -2.45 -9.17
CA ARG A 82 -15.95 -1.69 -10.03
C ARG A 82 -15.85 -0.19 -9.81
N ILE A 83 -15.82 0.25 -8.56
CA ILE A 83 -15.70 1.67 -8.26
C ILE A 83 -14.27 2.14 -8.52
N ALA A 84 -13.24 1.34 -8.19
CA ALA A 84 -11.85 1.70 -8.46
C ALA A 84 -11.52 1.91 -9.94
N GLN A 85 -12.24 1.24 -10.85
CA GLN A 85 -12.11 1.41 -12.30
C GLN A 85 -12.77 2.69 -12.83
N LYS A 86 -13.64 3.35 -12.05
CA LYS A 86 -14.33 4.55 -12.51
C LYS A 86 -13.29 5.66 -12.79
N PRO A 87 -13.32 6.28 -13.99
CA PRO A 87 -12.39 7.34 -14.35
C PRO A 87 -12.55 8.57 -13.46
N SER A 88 -11.69 9.56 -13.64
CA SER A 88 -11.84 10.86 -12.99
C SER A 88 -13.17 11.52 -13.32
N ASP A 89 -13.75 12.16 -12.31
CA ASP A 89 -14.94 12.99 -12.46
C ASP A 89 -14.79 14.31 -11.69
N LYS A 90 -15.85 15.12 -11.66
CA LYS A 90 -15.82 16.45 -11.04
C LYS A 90 -15.57 16.40 -9.52
N GLU A 91 -16.02 15.34 -8.86
CA GLU A 91 -15.86 15.16 -7.41
C GLU A 91 -14.51 14.49 -7.09
N HIS A 92 -14.00 13.67 -8.01
CA HIS A 92 -12.77 12.91 -7.88
C HIS A 92 -11.85 13.14 -9.10
N PRO A 93 -11.14 14.28 -9.17
CA PRO A 93 -10.29 14.62 -10.32
C PRO A 93 -9.14 13.64 -10.58
N PHE A 94 -8.71 12.91 -9.55
CA PHE A 94 -7.66 11.88 -9.63
C PHE A 94 -8.21 10.46 -9.83
N GLY A 95 -9.53 10.34 -10.05
CA GLY A 95 -10.20 9.05 -10.21
C GLY A 95 -10.49 8.34 -8.89
N HIS A 96 -11.01 7.13 -9.01
CA HIS A 96 -11.58 6.39 -7.88
C HIS A 96 -10.67 5.25 -7.40
N GLY A 97 -9.42 5.17 -7.87
CA GLY A 97 -8.53 4.03 -7.60
C GLY A 97 -8.29 3.73 -6.12
N ARG A 98 -8.46 4.71 -5.22
CA ARG A 98 -8.41 4.50 -3.75
C ARG A 98 -9.59 3.72 -3.17
N MET A 99 -10.62 3.42 -3.96
CA MET A 99 -11.71 2.56 -3.52
C MET A 99 -11.28 1.11 -3.28
N GLU A 100 -10.21 0.65 -3.93
CA GLU A 100 -9.65 -0.67 -3.67
C GLU A 100 -9.07 -0.81 -2.24
N PRO A 101 -8.15 0.05 -1.76
CA PRO A 101 -7.72 0.02 -0.37
C PRO A 101 -8.88 0.29 0.61
N ILE A 102 -9.86 1.13 0.27
CA ILE A 102 -11.06 1.30 1.10
C ILE A 102 -11.83 -0.03 1.24
N ALA A 103 -12.07 -0.75 0.14
CA ALA A 103 -12.70 -2.08 0.18
C ALA A 103 -11.86 -3.08 1.02
N THR A 104 -10.54 -3.02 0.89
CA THR A 104 -9.60 -3.81 1.70
C THR A 104 -9.75 -3.51 3.19
N LEU A 105 -9.92 -2.23 3.56
CA LEU A 105 -10.12 -1.81 4.95
C LEU A 105 -11.45 -2.34 5.51
N ILE A 106 -12.53 -2.30 4.70
CA ILE A 106 -13.82 -2.89 5.08
C ILE A 106 -13.69 -4.38 5.35
N ILE A 107 -13.03 -5.14 4.46
CA ILE A 107 -12.79 -6.59 4.65
C ILE A 107 -11.96 -6.82 5.91
N ALA A 108 -10.91 -6.03 6.14
CA ALA A 108 -10.09 -6.13 7.34
C ALA A 108 -10.88 -5.86 8.64
N THR A 109 -11.82 -4.91 8.61
CA THR A 109 -12.74 -4.65 9.71
C THR A 109 -13.66 -5.84 9.94
N MET A 110 -14.29 -6.38 8.90
CA MET A 110 -15.15 -7.58 9.00
C MET A 110 -14.39 -8.76 9.60
N LEU A 111 -13.18 -9.03 9.08
CA LEU A 111 -12.30 -10.08 9.59
C LEU A 111 -11.97 -9.88 11.08
N SER A 112 -11.70 -8.64 11.49
CA SER A 112 -11.41 -8.32 12.89
C SER A 112 -12.64 -8.53 13.78
N VAL A 113 -13.83 -8.17 13.31
CA VAL A 113 -15.10 -8.42 14.02
C VAL A 113 -15.35 -9.91 14.18
N THR A 114 -15.17 -10.71 13.13
CA THR A 114 -15.28 -12.18 13.18
C THR A 114 -14.29 -12.77 14.20
N GLY A 115 -13.05 -12.29 14.22
CA GLY A 115 -12.07 -12.70 15.23
C GLY A 115 -12.51 -12.39 16.66
N ILE A 116 -13.10 -11.21 16.90
CA ILE A 116 -13.64 -10.82 18.22
C ILE A 116 -14.82 -11.72 18.61
N GLU A 117 -15.72 -12.03 17.69
CA GLU A 117 -16.88 -12.91 17.93
C GLU A 117 -16.44 -14.33 18.28
N ILE A 118 -15.52 -14.91 17.50
CA ILE A 118 -14.92 -16.21 17.80
C ILE A 118 -14.22 -16.18 19.16
N GLY A 119 -13.48 -15.12 19.47
CA GLY A 119 -12.81 -14.96 20.76
C GLY A 119 -13.78 -14.94 21.94
N LYS A 120 -14.90 -14.20 21.83
CA LYS A 120 -15.96 -14.18 22.84
C LYS A 120 -16.56 -15.57 23.05
N TYR A 121 -16.95 -16.24 21.97
CA TYR A 121 -17.49 -17.61 22.02
C TYR A 121 -16.52 -18.60 22.66
N SER A 122 -15.24 -18.48 22.32
CA SER A 122 -14.19 -19.37 22.81
C SER A 122 -13.90 -19.15 24.30
N ILE A 123 -13.92 -17.90 24.78
CA ILE A 123 -13.81 -17.58 26.21
C ILE A 123 -15.02 -18.13 26.97
N GLU A 124 -16.23 -17.96 26.43
CA GLU A 124 -17.44 -18.52 27.04
C GLU A 124 -17.36 -20.05 27.17
N ARG A 125 -16.82 -20.73 26.14
CA ARG A 125 -16.56 -22.18 26.17
C ARG A 125 -15.55 -22.63 27.23
N ILE A 126 -14.56 -21.79 27.56
CA ILE A 126 -13.61 -22.07 28.64
C ILE A 126 -14.31 -21.96 30.01
N ILE A 127 -15.14 -20.93 30.19
CA ILE A 127 -15.84 -20.65 31.46
C ILE A 127 -17.00 -21.63 31.69
N HIS A 128 -17.76 -21.94 30.64
CA HIS A 128 -18.93 -22.82 30.66
C HIS A 128 -18.75 -23.95 29.62
N PRO A 129 -18.02 -25.03 29.98
CA PRO A 129 -17.79 -26.13 29.06
C PRO A 129 -19.06 -26.94 28.90
N HIS A 130 -19.52 -27.05 27.65
CA HIS A 130 -20.61 -27.94 27.28
C HIS A 130 -20.08 -29.02 26.32
N PRO A 131 -20.35 -30.32 26.57
CA PRO A 131 -19.98 -31.37 25.63
C PRO A 131 -20.70 -31.13 24.30
N ILE A 132 -19.93 -31.08 23.20
CA ILE A 132 -20.50 -30.97 21.85
C ILE A 132 -20.63 -32.38 21.29
N GLU A 133 -21.83 -32.94 21.35
CA GLU A 133 -22.15 -34.17 20.64
C GLU A 133 -22.48 -33.85 19.19
N ALA A 134 -21.47 -33.73 18.33
CA ALA A 134 -21.68 -33.75 16.89
C ALA A 134 -21.65 -35.18 16.37
N SER A 135 -22.51 -35.51 15.39
CA SER A 135 -22.41 -36.78 14.65
C SER A 135 -21.14 -36.82 13.79
N TRP A 136 -20.58 -38.01 13.55
CA TRP A 136 -19.49 -38.18 12.56
C TRP A 136 -19.86 -37.65 11.18
N ILE A 137 -21.15 -37.67 10.83
CA ILE A 137 -21.68 -37.11 9.58
C ILE A 137 -21.46 -35.59 9.53
N VAL A 138 -21.73 -34.87 10.63
CA VAL A 138 -21.51 -33.41 10.72
C VAL A 138 -20.03 -33.09 10.56
N ILE A 139 -19.16 -33.82 11.27
CA ILE A 139 -17.70 -33.65 11.18
C ILE A 139 -17.22 -33.87 9.74
N GLY A 140 -17.70 -34.94 9.08
CA GLY A 140 -17.36 -35.24 7.69
C GLY A 140 -17.80 -34.15 6.71
N ILE A 141 -18.98 -33.57 6.92
CA ILE A 141 -19.47 -32.45 6.09
C ILE A 141 -18.60 -31.21 6.29
N ILE A 142 -18.31 -30.81 7.54
CA ILE A 142 -17.45 -29.64 7.80
C ILE A 142 -16.07 -29.86 7.18
N ALA A 143 -15.48 -31.05 7.35
CA ALA A 143 -14.19 -31.41 6.77
C ALA A 143 -14.19 -31.33 5.24
N PHE A 144 -15.26 -31.76 4.59
CA PHE A 144 -15.42 -31.63 3.16
C PHE A 144 -15.43 -30.16 2.71
N THR A 145 -16.04 -29.26 3.49
CA THR A 145 -16.14 -27.83 3.14
C THR A 145 -14.84 -27.03 3.33
N VAL A 146 -13.87 -27.55 4.10
CA VAL A 146 -12.52 -26.97 4.23
C VAL A 146 -11.79 -26.97 2.88
N ILE A 147 -11.97 -28.03 2.08
CA ILE A 147 -11.27 -28.20 0.81
C ILE A 147 -11.57 -27.06 -0.18
N PRO A 148 -12.84 -26.78 -0.57
CA PRO A 148 -13.14 -25.70 -1.49
C PRO A 148 -12.77 -24.32 -0.92
N LYS A 149 -12.86 -24.10 0.40
CA LYS A 149 -12.42 -22.84 1.04
C LYS A 149 -10.92 -22.61 0.88
N GLU A 150 -10.08 -23.62 1.14
CA GLU A 150 -8.64 -23.49 0.97
C GLU A 150 -8.24 -23.36 -0.51
N LEU A 151 -8.91 -24.07 -1.43
CA LEU A 151 -8.70 -23.88 -2.86
C LEU A 151 -9.03 -22.45 -3.30
N LEU A 152 -10.12 -21.89 -2.79
CA LEU A 152 -10.53 -20.51 -3.06
C LEU A 152 -9.52 -19.50 -2.46
N ALA A 153 -9.05 -19.73 -1.24
CA ALA A 153 -8.00 -18.93 -0.62
C ALA A 153 -6.74 -18.89 -1.51
N GLN A 154 -6.26 -20.05 -1.94
CA GLN A 154 -5.07 -20.12 -2.81
C GLN A 154 -5.31 -19.47 -4.18
N PHE A 155 -6.54 -19.52 -4.70
CA PHE A 155 -6.91 -18.85 -5.94
C PHE A 155 -6.82 -17.32 -5.77
N SER A 156 -7.44 -16.79 -4.72
CA SER A 156 -7.39 -15.38 -4.34
C SER A 156 -5.95 -14.89 -4.14
N ARG A 157 -5.13 -15.66 -3.41
CA ARG A 157 -3.70 -15.37 -3.21
C ARG A 157 -2.93 -15.25 -4.52
N GLN A 158 -3.17 -16.17 -5.46
CA GLN A 158 -2.45 -16.18 -6.73
C GLN A 158 -2.87 -15.03 -7.64
N LEU A 159 -4.16 -14.72 -7.72
CA LEU A 159 -4.64 -13.57 -8.47
C LEU A 159 -4.14 -12.27 -7.82
N GLY A 160 -4.25 -12.14 -6.50
CA GLY A 160 -3.73 -11.00 -5.74
C GLY A 160 -2.24 -10.75 -5.95
N GLN A 161 -1.43 -11.80 -6.00
CA GLN A 161 0.00 -11.70 -6.33
C GLN A 161 0.26 -11.29 -7.78
N MET A 162 -0.54 -11.76 -8.74
CA MET A 162 -0.41 -11.40 -10.16
C MET A 162 -0.67 -9.91 -10.39
N ILE A 163 -1.69 -9.36 -9.73
CA ILE A 163 -2.12 -7.96 -9.93
C ILE A 163 -1.70 -7.00 -8.81
N LYS A 164 -0.92 -7.49 -7.83
CA LYS A 164 -0.51 -6.77 -6.61
C LYS A 164 -1.70 -6.11 -5.88
N SER A 165 -2.81 -6.85 -5.76
CA SER A 165 -4.04 -6.34 -5.16
C SER A 165 -4.06 -6.60 -3.65
N PRO A 166 -4.10 -5.56 -2.81
CA PRO A 166 -4.31 -5.73 -1.37
C PRO A 166 -5.72 -6.26 -1.05
N THR A 167 -6.71 -5.98 -1.90
CA THR A 167 -8.08 -6.48 -1.73
C THR A 167 -8.16 -8.00 -1.88
N LEU A 168 -7.50 -8.56 -2.90
CA LEU A 168 -7.42 -10.02 -3.05
C LEU A 168 -6.49 -10.67 -2.02
N GLU A 169 -5.49 -9.94 -1.51
CA GLU A 169 -4.72 -10.42 -0.34
C GLU A 169 -5.61 -10.52 0.90
N ALA A 170 -6.51 -9.55 1.11
CA ALA A 170 -7.47 -9.58 2.21
C ALA A 170 -8.49 -10.72 2.07
N ASP A 171 -9.04 -10.95 0.88
CA ASP A 171 -10.00 -12.04 0.64
C ASP A 171 -9.35 -13.42 0.73
N PHE A 172 -8.07 -13.55 0.35
CA PHE A 172 -7.26 -14.74 0.68
C PHE A 172 -7.25 -15.02 2.18
N TRP A 173 -6.91 -14.01 2.98
CA TRP A 173 -6.82 -14.19 4.43
C TRP A 173 -8.18 -14.51 5.03
N HIS A 174 -9.27 -13.89 4.55
CA HIS A 174 -10.64 -14.20 4.93
C HIS A 174 -10.94 -15.70 4.72
N HIS A 175 -10.81 -16.20 3.49
CA HIS A 175 -11.08 -17.61 3.18
C HIS A 175 -10.16 -18.59 3.89
N HIS A 176 -8.88 -18.23 4.05
CA HIS A 176 -7.92 -19.07 4.75
C HIS A 176 -8.22 -19.17 6.25
N THR A 177 -8.59 -18.06 6.90
CA THR A 177 -8.97 -18.08 8.31
C THR A 177 -10.28 -18.81 8.55
N ASP A 178 -11.24 -18.76 7.63
CA ASP A 178 -12.46 -19.57 7.71
C ASP A 178 -12.15 -21.07 7.65
N ALA A 179 -11.25 -21.47 6.75
CA ALA A 179 -10.82 -22.86 6.62
C ALA A 179 -10.12 -23.32 7.90
N LEU A 180 -9.21 -22.51 8.46
CA LEU A 180 -8.53 -22.78 9.73
C LEU A 180 -9.51 -22.87 10.91
N SER A 181 -10.48 -21.96 10.97
CA SER A 181 -11.55 -21.96 11.97
C SER A 181 -12.36 -23.25 11.89
N SER A 182 -12.76 -23.67 10.68
CA SER A 182 -13.48 -24.93 10.44
C SER A 182 -12.67 -26.17 10.86
N ILE A 183 -11.36 -26.17 10.60
CA ILE A 183 -10.45 -27.24 11.07
C ILE A 183 -10.41 -27.28 12.60
N MET A 184 -10.35 -26.13 13.27
CA MET A 184 -10.38 -26.10 14.73
C MET A 184 -11.69 -26.61 15.29
N VAL A 185 -12.83 -26.24 14.69
CA VAL A 185 -14.14 -26.81 15.06
C VAL A 185 -14.12 -28.33 14.91
N ILE A 186 -13.56 -28.88 13.81
CA ILE A 186 -13.42 -30.33 13.65
C ILE A 186 -12.59 -30.96 14.76
N ILE A 187 -11.42 -30.37 15.08
CA ILE A 187 -10.54 -30.87 16.15
C ILE A 187 -11.27 -30.82 17.49
N ALA A 188 -11.96 -29.73 17.79
CA ALA A 188 -12.76 -29.57 18.99
C ALA A 188 -13.88 -30.62 19.11
N LEU A 189 -14.63 -30.87 18.03
CA LEU A 189 -15.67 -31.90 17.99
C LEU A 189 -15.11 -33.31 18.23
N ILE A 190 -13.89 -33.59 17.75
CA ILE A 190 -13.21 -34.87 17.98
C ILE A 190 -12.73 -34.96 19.43
N LEU A 191 -12.04 -33.94 19.95
CA LEU A 191 -11.48 -33.90 21.30
C LEU A 191 -12.55 -33.87 22.40
N GLY A 192 -13.70 -33.22 22.13
CA GLY A 192 -14.84 -33.17 23.04
C GLY A 192 -15.37 -34.56 23.39
N ARG A 193 -15.19 -35.56 22.52
CA ARG A 193 -15.55 -36.95 22.78
C ARG A 193 -14.56 -37.70 23.67
N PHE A 194 -13.34 -37.21 23.81
CA PHE A 194 -12.33 -37.76 24.71
C PHE A 194 -12.36 -37.09 26.09
N ASN A 195 -13.47 -36.42 26.45
CA ASN A 195 -13.72 -35.78 27.74
C ASN A 195 -12.78 -34.59 28.05
N PHE A 196 -12.31 -33.89 27.02
CA PHE A 196 -11.54 -32.65 27.14
C PHE A 196 -12.32 -31.42 26.64
N PRO A 197 -13.42 -31.01 27.30
CA PRO A 197 -14.33 -29.98 26.78
C PRO A 197 -13.72 -28.57 26.72
N TYR A 198 -12.65 -28.31 27.49
CA TYR A 198 -11.99 -27.00 27.54
C TYR A 198 -11.04 -26.74 26.36
N LEU A 199 -10.52 -27.79 25.70
CA LEU A 199 -9.51 -27.65 24.65
C LEU A 199 -10.04 -26.90 23.42
N ASP A 200 -11.34 -27.03 23.14
CA ASP A 200 -12.04 -26.26 22.10
C ASP A 200 -11.91 -24.75 22.33
N GLY A 201 -12.22 -24.30 23.55
CA GLY A 201 -12.14 -22.89 23.92
C GLY A 201 -10.73 -22.32 23.81
N TYR A 202 -9.69 -23.06 24.24
CA TYR A 202 -8.30 -22.60 24.08
C TYR A 202 -7.87 -22.53 22.60
N ALA A 203 -8.23 -23.52 21.79
CA ALA A 203 -7.94 -23.52 20.36
C ALA A 203 -8.66 -22.35 19.64
N GLY A 204 -9.92 -22.10 20.00
CA GLY A 204 -10.69 -20.99 19.46
C GLY A 204 -10.14 -19.61 19.85
N VAL A 205 -9.66 -19.42 21.09
CA VAL A 205 -8.97 -18.19 21.50
C VAL A 205 -7.69 -17.98 20.69
N PHE A 206 -6.90 -19.04 20.49
CA PHE A 206 -5.68 -18.96 19.68
C PHE A 206 -5.98 -18.51 18.23
N VAL A 207 -7.00 -19.10 17.60
CA VAL A 207 -7.44 -18.69 16.26
C VAL A 207 -7.96 -17.25 16.24
N ALA A 208 -8.77 -16.86 17.22
CA ALA A 208 -9.26 -15.48 17.34
C ALA A 208 -8.11 -14.47 17.37
N ILE A 209 -7.05 -14.73 18.15
CA ILE A 209 -5.85 -13.88 18.20
C ILE A 209 -5.17 -13.80 16.82
N MET A 210 -5.02 -14.93 16.13
CA MET A 210 -4.43 -14.96 14.79
C MET A 210 -5.27 -14.15 13.78
N ILE A 211 -6.59 -14.29 13.81
CA ILE A 211 -7.53 -13.58 12.93
C ILE A 211 -7.44 -12.07 13.17
N ILE A 212 -7.51 -11.63 14.44
CA ILE A 212 -7.43 -10.22 14.80
C ILE A 212 -6.08 -9.63 14.39
N TYR A 213 -4.98 -10.35 14.64
CA TYR A 213 -3.65 -9.93 14.21
C TYR A 213 -3.56 -9.76 12.68
N MET A 214 -4.17 -10.68 11.93
CA MET A 214 -4.20 -10.58 10.47
C MET A 214 -5.06 -9.41 9.99
N GLY A 215 -6.25 -9.24 10.55
CA GLY A 215 -7.13 -8.10 10.29
C GLY A 215 -6.42 -6.76 10.55
N PHE A 216 -5.72 -6.64 11.67
CA PHE A 216 -4.90 -5.46 11.98
C PHE A 216 -3.79 -5.23 10.94
N LYS A 217 -3.06 -6.28 10.54
CA LYS A 217 -1.97 -6.16 9.56
C LYS A 217 -2.48 -5.73 8.18
N ILE A 218 -3.63 -6.24 7.74
CA ILE A 218 -4.26 -5.84 6.48
C ILE A 218 -4.75 -4.39 6.58
N ALA A 219 -5.41 -4.03 7.68
CA ALA A 219 -5.88 -2.66 7.93
C ALA A 219 -4.72 -1.66 7.93
N GLN A 220 -3.61 -1.98 8.62
CA GLN A 220 -2.40 -1.15 8.64
C GLN A 220 -1.84 -0.91 7.23
N LYS A 221 -1.64 -1.98 6.44
CA LYS A 221 -1.17 -1.86 5.05
C LYS A 221 -2.10 -0.97 4.20
N SER A 222 -3.41 -1.10 4.39
CA SER A 222 -4.39 -0.30 3.65
C SER A 222 -4.39 1.17 4.09
N ALA A 223 -4.28 1.41 5.40
CA ALA A 223 -4.15 2.75 5.97
C ALA A 223 -2.87 3.44 5.48
N ASP A 224 -1.73 2.73 5.47
CA ASP A 224 -0.47 3.25 4.93
C ASP A 224 -0.64 3.69 3.47
N TYR A 225 -1.32 2.89 2.64
CA TYR A 225 -1.62 3.26 1.27
C TYR A 225 -2.46 4.55 1.19
N LEU A 226 -3.50 4.67 2.00
CA LEU A 226 -4.40 5.84 2.01
C LEU A 226 -3.71 7.12 2.51
N LEU A 227 -2.81 6.99 3.49
CA LEU A 227 -2.04 8.08 4.06
C LEU A 227 -0.91 8.58 3.14
N GLY A 228 -0.53 7.78 2.13
CA GLY A 228 0.55 8.11 1.21
C GLY A 228 1.87 7.46 1.60
N ALA A 229 1.89 6.13 1.66
CA ALA A 229 3.08 5.34 1.91
C ALA A 229 4.25 5.73 0.99
N THR A 230 5.46 5.59 1.53
CA THR A 230 6.72 5.77 0.80
C THR A 230 6.69 5.00 -0.54
N PRO A 231 6.91 5.69 -1.66
CA PRO A 231 7.01 5.05 -2.98
C PRO A 231 8.15 4.03 -3.01
N ASP A 232 8.02 3.03 -3.90
CA ASP A 232 9.08 2.06 -4.15
C ASP A 232 10.39 2.79 -4.55
N PRO A 233 11.51 2.59 -3.82
CA PRO A 233 12.80 3.21 -4.17
C PRO A 233 13.23 2.91 -5.61
N ALA A 234 12.86 1.76 -6.16
CA ALA A 234 13.14 1.43 -7.55
C ALA A 234 12.36 2.32 -8.55
N LEU A 235 11.15 2.75 -8.19
CA LEU A 235 10.37 3.70 -8.99
C LEU A 235 11.02 5.08 -8.98
N ILE A 236 11.41 5.57 -7.80
CA ILE A 236 12.11 6.85 -7.64
C ILE A 236 13.40 6.86 -8.46
N SER A 237 14.20 5.79 -8.38
CA SER A 237 15.44 5.68 -9.16
C SER A 237 15.18 5.70 -10.67
N LYS A 238 14.11 5.05 -11.14
CA LYS A 238 13.72 5.09 -12.56
C LYS A 238 13.27 6.47 -13.01
N LEU A 239 12.47 7.17 -12.20
CA LEU A 239 12.02 8.53 -12.50
C LEU A 239 13.21 9.49 -12.55
N LYS A 240 14.10 9.44 -11.55
CA LYS A 240 15.34 10.23 -11.53
C LYS A 240 16.22 9.98 -12.76
N LYS A 241 16.45 8.71 -13.12
CA LYS A 241 17.21 8.36 -14.33
C LYS A 241 16.55 8.85 -15.63
N LEU A 242 15.23 8.83 -15.69
CA LEU A 242 14.50 9.35 -16.85
C LEU A 242 14.70 10.87 -16.98
N VAL A 243 14.51 11.60 -15.88
CA VAL A 243 14.63 13.07 -15.86
C VAL A 243 16.07 13.50 -16.16
N LEU A 244 17.07 12.84 -15.54
CA LEU A 244 18.50 13.11 -15.77
C LEU A 244 19.02 12.60 -17.13
N SER A 245 18.18 11.93 -17.95
CA SER A 245 18.58 11.56 -19.31
C SER A 245 18.47 12.71 -20.32
N PHE A 246 17.89 13.83 -19.90
CA PHE A 246 17.83 15.06 -20.69
C PHE A 246 19.05 15.92 -20.35
N ASP A 247 19.92 16.15 -21.34
CA ASP A 247 21.19 16.88 -21.18
C ASP A 247 20.98 18.32 -20.66
N GLU A 248 19.78 18.88 -20.86
CA GLU A 248 19.40 20.20 -20.37
C GLU A 248 19.16 20.27 -18.85
N VAL A 249 18.94 19.13 -18.20
CA VAL A 249 18.66 19.05 -16.76
C VAL A 249 19.96 18.86 -15.98
N LEU A 250 20.24 19.78 -15.07
CA LEU A 250 21.46 19.77 -14.26
C LEU A 250 21.32 18.87 -13.03
N ASP A 251 20.17 18.89 -12.38
CA ASP A 251 19.84 18.06 -11.23
C ASP A 251 18.32 17.88 -11.07
N VAL A 252 17.92 16.91 -10.26
CA VAL A 252 16.52 16.64 -9.90
C VAL A 252 16.40 16.35 -8.41
N TYR A 253 15.41 16.97 -7.77
CA TYR A 253 15.15 16.83 -6.34
C TYR A 253 13.68 17.04 -6.00
N ASP A 254 13.38 16.96 -4.70
CA ASP A 254 12.05 17.09 -4.13
C ASP A 254 11.01 16.19 -4.81
N ILE A 255 11.37 14.93 -5.04
CA ILE A 255 10.48 13.98 -5.71
C ILE A 255 9.43 13.53 -4.70
N VAL A 256 8.18 13.89 -4.98
CA VAL A 256 6.99 13.43 -4.26
C VAL A 256 6.16 12.59 -5.21
N VAL A 257 5.73 11.40 -4.77
CA VAL A 257 4.87 10.52 -5.57
C VAL A 257 3.66 10.10 -4.73
N HIS A 258 2.48 10.35 -5.25
CA HIS A 258 1.21 9.90 -4.71
C HIS A 258 0.63 8.80 -5.59
N GLN A 259 0.07 7.77 -4.94
CA GLN A 259 -0.59 6.67 -5.63
C GLN A 259 -2.11 6.74 -5.49
N TYR A 260 -2.81 6.61 -6.62
CA TYR A 260 -4.26 6.60 -6.76
C TYR A 260 -4.66 5.39 -7.61
N GLY A 261 -4.86 4.23 -6.97
CA GLY A 261 -4.94 2.94 -7.66
C GLY A 261 -3.67 2.63 -8.47
N GLN A 262 -3.81 2.43 -9.78
CA GLN A 262 -2.66 2.24 -10.68
C GLN A 262 -2.09 3.56 -11.22
N SER A 263 -2.85 4.65 -11.13
CA SER A 263 -2.38 5.97 -11.54
C SER A 263 -1.44 6.53 -10.48
N LYS A 264 -0.33 7.10 -10.93
CA LYS A 264 0.66 7.76 -10.08
C LYS A 264 0.73 9.22 -10.47
N ILE A 265 0.71 10.06 -9.46
CA ILE A 265 0.85 11.50 -9.62
C ILE A 265 2.12 11.88 -8.90
N ALA A 266 3.01 12.58 -9.58
CA ALA A 266 4.28 12.97 -9.00
C ALA A 266 4.52 14.46 -9.20
N SER A 267 5.22 15.07 -8.25
CA SER A 267 5.82 16.38 -8.40
C SER A 267 7.32 16.28 -8.14
N LEU A 268 8.10 17.07 -8.86
CA LEU A 268 9.54 17.17 -8.65
C LEU A 268 10.05 18.55 -9.07
N HIS A 269 11.27 18.86 -8.61
CA HIS A 269 12.02 20.02 -9.00
C HIS A 269 13.17 19.62 -9.93
N ILE A 270 13.42 20.43 -10.96
CA ILE A 270 14.60 20.29 -11.83
C ILE A 270 15.43 21.58 -11.82
N GLU A 271 16.75 21.44 -11.79
CA GLU A 271 17.66 22.56 -12.06
C GLU A 271 17.91 22.66 -13.57
N ILE A 272 17.74 23.86 -14.15
CA ILE A 272 18.09 24.15 -15.55
C ILE A 272 18.90 25.44 -15.64
N PRO A 273 19.73 25.65 -16.69
CA PRO A 273 20.48 26.89 -16.86
C PRO A 273 19.56 28.13 -16.96
N ASP A 274 19.87 29.19 -16.20
CA ASP A 274 19.14 30.47 -16.24
C ASP A 274 19.22 31.20 -17.60
N SER A 275 20.21 30.84 -18.42
CA SER A 275 20.35 31.29 -19.81
C SER A 275 19.21 30.84 -20.73
N PHE A 276 18.40 29.87 -20.33
CA PHE A 276 17.30 29.38 -21.16
C PHE A 276 16.09 30.31 -21.09
N SER A 277 15.50 30.60 -22.24
CA SER A 277 14.21 31.29 -22.30
C SER A 277 13.12 30.45 -21.63
N LEU A 278 12.09 31.10 -21.08
CA LEU A 278 10.91 30.44 -20.51
C LEU A 278 10.28 29.42 -21.49
N LYS A 279 10.26 29.76 -22.79
CA LYS A 279 9.76 28.85 -23.83
C LYS A 279 10.58 27.56 -23.90
N LYS A 280 11.91 27.67 -23.89
CA LYS A 280 12.79 26.50 -23.91
C LYS A 280 12.64 25.65 -22.65
N ALA A 281 12.53 26.29 -21.47
CA ALA A 281 12.26 25.58 -20.23
C ALA A 281 10.96 24.78 -20.30
N HIS A 282 9.88 25.39 -20.80
CA HIS A 282 8.59 24.73 -20.98
C HIS A 282 8.66 23.55 -21.95
N GLU A 283 9.34 23.69 -23.09
CA GLU A 283 9.54 22.61 -24.06
C GLU A 283 10.31 21.41 -23.47
N ILE A 284 11.25 21.64 -22.55
CA ILE A 284 11.97 20.58 -21.84
C ILE A 284 11.03 19.87 -20.87
N VAL A 285 10.29 20.63 -20.05
CA VAL A 285 9.32 20.11 -19.09
C VAL A 285 8.27 19.24 -19.78
N GLU A 286 7.66 19.72 -20.86
CA GLU A 286 6.62 19.00 -21.60
C GLU A 286 7.13 17.64 -22.11
N LYS A 287 8.37 17.59 -22.63
CA LYS A 287 8.99 16.33 -23.07
C LYS A 287 9.24 15.37 -21.91
N ILE A 288 9.69 15.86 -20.76
CA ILE A 288 9.92 15.03 -19.58
C ILE A 288 8.60 14.46 -19.06
N GLU A 289 7.55 15.30 -18.99
CA GLU A 289 6.20 14.88 -18.57
C GLU A 289 5.61 13.83 -19.52
N GLU A 290 5.75 14.02 -20.83
CA GLU A 290 5.29 13.06 -21.84
C GLU A 290 6.03 11.71 -21.73
N GLU A 291 7.36 11.73 -21.57
CA GLU A 291 8.15 10.51 -21.42
C GLU A 291 7.86 9.80 -20.09
N ALA A 292 7.64 10.53 -19.00
CA ALA A 292 7.25 9.97 -17.71
C ALA A 292 5.88 9.30 -17.78
N SER A 293 4.93 9.93 -18.47
CA SER A 293 3.61 9.37 -18.74
C SER A 293 3.71 8.06 -19.55
N LYS A 294 4.43 8.07 -20.69
CA LYS A 294 4.56 6.91 -21.58
C LYS A 294 5.32 5.74 -20.96
N LYS A 295 6.47 5.99 -20.30
CA LYS A 295 7.37 4.93 -19.84
C LYS A 295 7.06 4.44 -18.43
N LEU A 296 6.54 5.31 -17.57
CA LEU A 296 6.37 5.02 -16.14
C LEU A 296 4.90 5.07 -15.67
N ASN A 297 3.97 5.51 -16.54
CA ASN A 297 2.56 5.74 -16.19
C ASN A 297 2.42 6.71 -15.01
N ILE A 298 3.16 7.81 -15.05
CA ILE A 298 3.18 8.87 -14.03
C ILE A 298 2.69 10.17 -14.66
N SER A 299 1.64 10.75 -14.07
CA SER A 299 1.27 12.15 -14.31
C SER A 299 2.22 13.03 -13.51
N LEU A 300 3.16 13.65 -14.19
CA LEU A 300 4.23 14.44 -13.58
C LEU A 300 3.89 15.93 -13.64
N SER A 301 4.23 16.67 -12.57
CA SER A 301 4.23 18.13 -12.54
C SER A 301 5.62 18.59 -12.14
N ILE A 302 6.24 19.44 -12.95
CA ILE A 302 7.64 19.84 -12.74
C ILE A 302 7.73 21.31 -12.33
N HIS A 303 8.42 21.57 -11.22
CA HIS A 303 8.92 22.91 -10.89
C HIS A 303 10.31 23.10 -11.50
N THR A 304 10.57 24.26 -12.09
CA THR A 304 11.85 24.56 -12.75
C THR A 304 12.61 25.63 -11.99
N ASP A 305 13.79 25.25 -11.48
CA ASP A 305 14.68 26.14 -10.75
C ASP A 305 15.84 26.60 -11.67
N PRO A 306 15.92 27.90 -12.00
CA PRO A 306 16.99 28.42 -12.85
C PRO A 306 18.30 28.53 -12.07
N VAL A 307 19.38 28.00 -12.64
CA VAL A 307 20.72 28.04 -12.07
C VAL A 307 21.64 28.88 -12.94
N ASN A 308 22.21 29.93 -12.35
CA ASN A 308 23.26 30.71 -13.00
C ASN A 308 24.60 29.96 -12.93
N LEU A 309 24.97 29.34 -14.05
CA LEU A 309 26.23 28.58 -14.15
C LEU A 309 27.47 29.47 -14.16
N ASN A 310 27.35 30.77 -14.42
CA ASN A 310 28.47 31.69 -14.58
C ASN A 310 28.75 32.55 -13.33
N ASP A 311 27.88 32.51 -12.32
CA ASP A 311 28.05 33.25 -11.08
C ASP A 311 29.17 32.64 -10.23
N LYS A 312 30.34 33.31 -10.23
CA LYS A 312 31.52 32.90 -9.47
C LYS A 312 31.27 32.82 -7.96
N GLU A 313 30.35 33.62 -7.42
CA GLU A 313 30.02 33.64 -6.01
C GLU A 313 29.18 32.42 -5.63
N ILE A 314 28.16 32.10 -6.43
CA ILE A 314 27.36 30.86 -6.28
C ILE A 314 28.26 29.63 -6.41
N GLN A 315 29.17 29.59 -7.39
CA GLN A 315 30.12 28.47 -7.53
C GLN A 315 31.07 28.35 -6.33
N SER A 316 31.46 29.45 -5.70
CA SER A 316 32.29 29.44 -4.49
C SER A 316 31.53 28.88 -3.28
N ILE A 317 30.24 29.23 -3.17
CA ILE A 317 29.33 28.72 -2.15
C ILE A 317 29.09 27.22 -2.34
N ARG A 318 28.75 26.77 -3.55
CA ARG A 318 28.57 25.34 -3.88
C ARG A 318 29.79 24.51 -3.48
N ARG A 319 30.99 24.92 -3.91
CA ARG A 319 32.26 24.25 -3.52
C ARG A 319 32.52 24.24 -2.01
N PHE A 320 32.04 25.23 -1.26
CA PHE A 320 32.14 25.19 0.20
C PHE A 320 31.16 24.17 0.79
N LEU A 321 29.91 24.21 0.38
CA LEU A 321 28.87 23.32 0.88
C LEU A 321 29.16 21.85 0.53
N ASP A 322 29.69 21.56 -0.67
CA ASP A 322 30.11 20.20 -1.06
C ASP A 322 31.17 19.60 -0.13
N ARG A 323 32.14 20.42 0.31
CA ARG A 323 33.15 19.98 1.29
C ARG A 323 32.56 19.88 2.69
N TYR A 324 31.60 20.76 3.02
CA TYR A 324 30.95 20.75 4.32
C TYR A 324 30.11 19.47 4.50
N ILE A 325 29.31 19.07 3.50
CA ILE A 325 28.53 17.83 3.51
C ILE A 325 29.43 16.62 3.80
N ARG A 326 30.56 16.51 3.09
CA ARG A 326 31.50 15.37 3.23
C ARG A 326 32.10 15.21 4.63
N THR A 327 32.07 16.27 5.44
CA THR A 327 32.66 16.30 6.79
C THR A 327 31.62 16.37 7.90
N ASN A 328 30.33 16.49 7.56
CA ASN A 328 29.27 16.71 8.53
C ASN A 328 28.08 15.78 8.26
N GLU A 329 28.01 14.67 9.02
CA GLU A 329 26.99 13.62 8.87
C GLU A 329 25.54 14.06 9.11
N TRP A 330 25.30 15.27 9.61
CA TRP A 330 23.96 15.79 9.89
C TRP A 330 23.27 16.40 8.66
N MET A 331 24.02 16.68 7.59
CA MET A 331 23.55 17.30 6.36
C MET A 331 23.80 16.36 5.18
N ASN A 332 22.74 15.95 4.49
CA ASN A 332 22.82 15.04 3.35
C ASN A 332 23.00 15.80 2.03
N ALA A 333 22.33 16.95 1.87
CA ALA A 333 22.34 17.73 0.64
C ALA A 333 21.96 19.20 0.87
N TYR A 334 22.13 20.05 -0.15
CA TYR A 334 21.64 21.44 -0.20
C TYR A 334 21.05 21.77 -1.57
N ASN A 335 20.18 22.79 -1.63
CA ASN A 335 19.37 23.16 -2.81
C ASN A 335 19.09 24.67 -2.80
N ASP A 336 18.51 25.19 -3.90
CA ASP A 336 17.88 26.52 -3.96
C ASP A 336 18.77 27.67 -3.47
N ILE A 337 20.05 27.65 -3.86
CA ILE A 337 20.98 28.72 -3.51
C ILE A 337 20.54 30.00 -4.20
N TRP A 338 20.15 30.97 -3.40
CA TRP A 338 19.67 32.26 -3.87
C TRP A 338 20.39 33.40 -3.17
N ILE A 339 20.77 34.40 -3.96
CA ILE A 339 21.42 35.63 -3.50
C ILE A 339 20.46 36.78 -3.75
N LYS A 340 19.99 37.41 -2.67
CA LYS A 340 19.15 38.61 -2.74
C LYS A 340 19.97 39.84 -2.40
N ASN A 341 20.06 40.77 -3.36
CA ASN A 341 20.66 42.09 -3.14
C ASN A 341 19.53 43.07 -2.76
N GLU A 342 19.55 43.56 -1.53
CA GLU A 342 18.68 44.63 -1.04
C GLU A 342 19.53 45.89 -0.85
N THR A 343 18.91 47.07 -0.83
CA THR A 343 19.63 48.35 -0.66
C THR A 343 20.42 48.36 0.66
N GLY A 344 21.73 48.16 0.58
CA GLY A 344 22.65 48.14 1.73
C GLY A 344 22.83 46.78 2.41
N SER A 345 22.19 45.71 1.94
CA SER A 345 22.30 44.37 2.53
C SER A 345 22.27 43.27 1.46
N LYS A 346 23.07 42.22 1.68
CA LYS A 346 23.11 41.06 0.80
C LYS A 346 22.77 39.82 1.61
N THR A 347 21.75 39.10 1.17
CA THR A 347 21.25 37.91 1.85
C THR A 347 21.51 36.67 1.02
N LEU A 348 22.13 35.66 1.63
CA LEU A 348 22.23 34.31 1.08
C LEU A 348 21.10 33.45 1.67
N MET A 349 20.35 32.78 0.81
CA MET A 349 19.35 31.79 1.18
C MET A 349 19.66 30.47 0.49
N PHE A 350 19.43 29.35 1.18
CA PHE A 350 19.46 28.02 0.60
C PHE A 350 18.77 27.04 1.52
N ASP A 351 18.38 25.91 0.94
CA ASP A 351 17.67 24.86 1.65
C ASP A 351 18.62 23.69 1.89
N ILE A 352 18.44 22.99 3.01
CA ILE A 352 19.24 21.82 3.37
C ILE A 352 18.38 20.60 3.64
N VAL A 353 18.89 19.44 3.21
CA VAL A 353 18.34 18.13 3.55
C VAL A 353 19.13 17.57 4.72
N VAL A 354 18.44 17.30 5.83
CA VAL A 354 19.05 16.83 7.07
C VAL A 354 18.99 15.32 7.20
N ASN A 355 19.97 14.74 7.87
CA ASN A 355 19.97 13.31 8.16
C ASN A 355 18.88 12.99 9.21
N PRO A 356 17.89 12.14 8.89
CA PRO A 356 16.77 11.85 9.79
C PRO A 356 17.19 11.14 11.08
N ASN A 357 18.37 10.51 11.10
CA ASN A 357 18.91 9.84 12.28
C ASN A 357 19.52 10.79 13.32
N VAL A 358 19.63 12.08 13.00
CA VAL A 358 20.21 13.09 13.89
C VAL A 358 19.13 13.79 14.70
N GLN A 359 19.36 13.96 16.01
CA GLN A 359 18.40 14.61 16.90
C GLN A 359 18.08 16.06 16.47
N PRO A 360 16.81 16.51 16.55
CA PRO A 360 16.40 17.85 16.12
C PRO A 360 17.16 19.00 16.79
N SER A 361 17.50 18.86 18.08
CA SER A 361 18.28 19.84 18.85
C SER A 361 19.69 20.03 18.28
N ARG A 362 20.32 18.93 17.83
CA ARG A 362 21.63 18.94 17.19
C ARG A 362 21.56 19.58 15.80
N ILE A 363 20.50 19.33 15.04
CA ILE A 363 20.27 19.96 13.73
C ILE A 363 20.19 21.48 13.87
N ASP A 364 19.39 22.03 14.79
CA ASP A 364 19.26 23.49 14.92
C ASP A 364 20.58 24.15 15.37
N SER A 365 21.29 23.51 16.29
CA SER A 365 22.61 23.97 16.75
C SER A 365 23.64 23.97 15.61
N SER A 366 23.70 22.89 14.83
CA SER A 366 24.60 22.78 13.68
C SER A 366 24.23 23.74 12.54
N ARG A 367 22.94 23.97 12.30
CA ARG A 367 22.46 24.96 11.32
C ARG A 367 22.87 26.39 11.70
N LYS A 368 22.72 26.76 12.98
CA LYS A 368 23.21 28.06 13.50
C LYS A 368 24.72 28.21 13.32
N LYS A 369 25.49 27.14 13.59
CA LYS A 369 26.94 27.12 13.39
C LYS A 369 27.31 27.29 11.91
N LEU A 370 26.66 26.56 11.00
CA LEU A 370 26.87 26.69 9.55
C LEU A 370 26.54 28.11 9.06
N SER A 371 25.40 28.68 9.48
CA SER A 371 25.02 30.07 9.16
C SER A 371 26.08 31.07 9.61
N LYS A 372 26.66 30.89 10.81
CA LYS A 372 27.75 31.73 11.31
C LYS A 372 29.03 31.57 10.46
N MET A 373 29.45 30.33 10.19
CA MET A 373 30.63 30.04 9.37
C MET A 373 30.52 30.62 7.95
N MET A 374 29.32 30.55 7.35
CA MET A 374 29.04 31.12 6.04
C MET A 374 29.20 32.65 6.05
N ARG A 375 28.68 33.35 7.07
CA ARG A 375 28.86 34.80 7.22
C ARG A 375 30.33 35.20 7.41
N GLU A 376 31.08 34.43 8.20
CA GLU A 376 32.51 34.69 8.45
C GLU A 376 33.34 34.50 7.17
N LYS A 377 33.05 33.45 6.40
CA LYS A 377 33.78 33.13 5.17
C LYS A 377 33.40 34.03 4.00
N PHE A 378 32.13 34.38 3.89
CA PHE A 378 31.58 35.19 2.81
C PHE A 378 31.07 36.51 3.40
N SER A 379 32.01 37.38 3.77
CA SER A 379 31.74 38.65 4.47
C SER A 379 30.84 39.62 3.70
N ALA A 380 30.64 39.41 2.41
CA ALA A 380 29.71 40.16 1.59
C ALA A 380 28.25 39.96 2.02
N PHE A 381 27.89 38.85 2.68
CA PHE A 381 26.52 38.57 3.13
C PHE A 381 26.28 39.06 4.55
N SER A 382 25.41 40.05 4.70
CA SER A 382 24.94 40.52 6.01
C SER A 382 24.01 39.51 6.69
N ARG A 383 23.34 38.65 5.92
CA ARG A 383 22.43 37.62 6.42
C ARG A 383 22.57 36.31 5.65
N VAL A 384 22.52 35.18 6.37
CA VAL A 384 22.49 33.82 5.79
C VAL A 384 21.31 33.07 6.39
N ILE A 385 20.31 32.79 5.58
CA ILE A 385 19.11 32.03 5.94
C ILE A 385 19.27 30.61 5.41
N ILE A 386 19.06 29.62 6.28
CA ILE A 386 19.13 28.21 5.94
C ILE A 386 17.80 27.59 6.32
N ASN A 387 17.01 27.18 5.33
CA ASN A 387 15.76 26.45 5.58
C ASN A 387 16.03 24.94 5.61
N ILE A 388 15.19 24.21 6.33
CA ILE A 388 15.27 22.75 6.39
C ILE A 388 14.15 22.22 5.51
N ASP A 389 14.52 21.50 4.46
CA ASP A 389 13.60 20.82 3.56
C ASP A 389 12.81 19.75 4.35
N PRO A 390 11.54 19.43 4.02
CA PRO A 390 10.78 18.42 4.73
C PRO A 390 11.57 17.10 4.76
N ARG A 391 11.56 16.41 5.91
CA ARG A 391 12.47 15.27 6.20
C ARG A 391 12.35 14.06 5.25
N TYR A 392 11.40 14.05 4.32
CA TYR A 392 11.00 12.84 3.57
C TYR A 392 10.83 13.06 2.06
N THR A 393 11.47 14.07 1.49
CA THR A 393 11.51 14.29 0.05
C THR A 393 12.59 13.39 -0.57
N PHE A 394 12.25 12.65 -1.62
CA PHE A 394 13.22 11.73 -2.24
C PHE A 394 14.17 12.52 -3.14
N ARG A 395 15.48 12.33 -2.93
CA ARG A 395 16.55 12.87 -3.77
C ARG A 395 17.31 11.76 -4.46
#